data_AF-A0A8K0IZ61-F1
#
_entry.id   AF-A0A8K0IZ61-F1
#
_cell.length_a   1.000
_cell.length_b   1.000
_cell.length_c   1.000
_cell.angle_alpha   90.00
_cell.angle_beta   90.00
_cell.angle_gamma   90.00
#
_symmetry.space_group_name_H-M   'P 1'
#
loop_
_entity.id
_entity.type
_entity.pdbx_description
1 polymer ?
#
loop_
_entity_poly.entity_id
_entity_poly.type
_entity_poly.pdbx_seq_one_letter_code
_entity_poly.pdbx_strand_id
1 'polypeptide(L)'
;MTLCKSSQRALALLARRATPSSSSSSSSSSSSLPSPPLRRSVANLTTPHHAAALSRLPTAVDPLSDDFRDNHAQMTALTARIADLTRRVQRGGSDHAREKHLARNKMLPRDRVTALIDPGTTFLELSPLAGYNLYPDAEVPAGGIITGIGVVEGVRCVIVANDSTVKGGTYYPITVKKHLRAQAIAKENKLPCIYLVDSGGANLPHQADVFPDRDHFGRIFYNQARMSSQGIPQIAVVMGPCTAGGAYVPAMSDESIIVAGQGHIFLAGPPL
;
A
#
# COMPACT_ATOMS: atom_id res chain seq x y z
N MET A 1 8.73 21.78 4.47
CA MET A 1 8.79 21.55 5.93
C MET A 1 7.45 21.75 6.66
N THR A 2 6.37 22.20 5.99
CA THR A 2 5.06 22.46 6.62
C THR A 2 4.07 21.29 6.55
N LEU A 3 4.30 20.29 5.67
CA LEU A 3 3.43 19.10 5.54
C LEU A 3 3.39 18.23 6.81
N CYS A 4 4.46 18.25 7.62
CA CYS A 4 4.63 17.37 8.78
C CYS A 4 3.75 17.78 9.97
N LYS A 5 3.47 19.08 10.16
CA LYS A 5 2.74 19.56 11.36
C LYS A 5 1.22 19.36 11.28
N SER A 6 0.63 19.41 10.08
CA SER A 6 -0.82 19.18 9.92
C SER A 6 -1.18 17.70 9.96
N SER A 7 -0.35 16.83 9.37
CA SER A 7 -0.52 15.37 9.46
C SER A 7 -0.29 14.86 10.88
N GLN A 8 0.71 15.40 11.61
CA GLN A 8 0.96 15.02 13.01
C GLN A 8 -0.21 15.40 13.94
N ARG A 9 -0.93 16.51 13.67
CA ARG A 9 -2.11 16.90 14.46
C ARG A 9 -3.31 15.99 14.22
N ALA A 10 -3.53 15.57 12.98
CA ALA A 10 -4.54 14.58 12.62
C ALA A 10 -4.27 13.21 13.28
N LEU A 11 -3.01 12.74 13.22
CA LEU A 11 -2.62 11.46 13.81
C LEU A 11 -2.58 11.47 15.35
N ALA A 12 -2.24 12.59 16.00
CA ALA A 12 -2.30 12.72 17.45
C ALA A 12 -3.74 12.61 18.02
N LEU A 13 -4.76 12.97 17.22
CA LEU A 13 -6.17 12.80 17.55
C LEU A 13 -6.61 11.32 17.48
N LEU A 14 -6.01 10.53 16.57
CA LEU A 14 -6.24 9.08 16.45
C LEU A 14 -5.70 8.31 17.67
N ALA A 15 -4.55 8.70 18.21
CA ALA A 15 -3.99 8.09 19.42
C ALA A 15 -4.88 8.34 20.67
N ARG A 16 -5.60 9.47 20.72
CA ARG A 16 -6.48 9.82 21.85
C ARG A 16 -7.82 9.07 21.84
N ARG A 17 -8.39 8.78 20.67
CA ARG A 17 -9.64 8.01 20.56
C ARG A 17 -9.49 6.52 20.87
N ALA A 18 -8.27 6.01 20.94
CA ALA A 18 -7.98 4.61 21.25
C ALA A 18 -7.72 4.32 22.74
N THR A 19 -7.89 5.32 23.63
CA THR A 19 -7.71 5.12 25.08
C THR A 19 -9.04 4.82 25.76
N PRO A 20 -9.23 3.65 26.41
CA PRO A 20 -10.41 3.40 27.23
C PRO A 20 -10.32 4.21 28.53
N SER A 21 -11.37 4.95 28.85
CA SER A 21 -11.53 5.61 30.15
C SER A 21 -11.65 4.57 31.26
N SER A 22 -10.69 4.52 32.18
CA SER A 22 -10.78 3.72 33.40
C SER A 22 -11.71 4.40 34.41
N SER A 23 -12.95 3.93 34.48
CA SER A 23 -13.82 4.15 35.63
C SER A 23 -13.74 2.93 36.54
N SER A 24 -13.34 3.17 37.79
CA SER A 24 -13.26 2.20 38.87
C SER A 24 -14.65 1.93 39.44
N SER A 25 -15.14 0.70 39.30
CA SER A 25 -16.20 0.17 40.15
C SER A 25 -15.88 -1.28 40.51
N SER A 26 -15.57 -1.49 41.79
CA SER A 26 -15.40 -2.78 42.42
C SER A 26 -16.74 -3.51 42.54
N SER A 27 -16.83 -4.68 41.94
CA SER A 27 -17.80 -5.70 42.36
C SER A 27 -17.23 -7.08 42.07
N SER A 28 -16.91 -7.79 43.15
CA SER A 28 -16.53 -9.19 43.20
C SER A 28 -17.67 -10.09 42.70
N SER A 29 -17.43 -10.84 41.64
CA SER A 29 -18.20 -12.04 41.33
C SER A 29 -17.30 -13.06 40.64
N SER A 30 -17.08 -14.16 41.33
CA SER A 30 -16.38 -15.35 40.87
C SER A 30 -17.05 -15.94 39.63
N SER A 31 -16.39 -15.83 38.48
CA SER A 31 -16.72 -16.64 37.30
C SER A 31 -15.44 -17.34 36.83
N SER A 32 -15.39 -18.64 37.05
CA SER A 32 -14.34 -19.55 36.61
C SER A 32 -14.09 -19.42 35.10
N LEU A 33 -12.84 -19.12 34.73
CA LEU A 33 -12.39 -19.14 33.34
C LEU A 33 -12.58 -20.54 32.74
N PRO A 34 -13.04 -20.67 31.48
CA PRO A 34 -12.99 -21.94 30.78
C PRO A 34 -11.52 -22.34 30.58
N SER A 35 -11.21 -23.56 31.00
CA SER A 35 -9.91 -24.22 30.87
C SER A 35 -9.35 -24.12 29.44
N PRO A 36 -8.02 -23.99 29.28
CA PRO A 36 -7.39 -23.94 27.96
C PRO A 36 -7.68 -25.24 27.21
N PRO A 37 -7.76 -25.22 25.86
CA PRO A 37 -7.98 -26.43 25.09
C PRO A 37 -6.89 -27.45 25.43
N LEU A 38 -7.32 -28.67 25.75
CA LEU A 38 -6.50 -29.82 26.08
C LEU A 38 -5.24 -29.85 25.20
N ARG A 39 -4.09 -29.51 25.79
CA ARG A 39 -2.79 -29.87 25.22
C ARG A 39 -2.87 -31.38 24.99
N ARG A 40 -2.60 -31.81 23.75
CA ARG A 40 -2.35 -33.23 23.47
C ARG A 40 -1.20 -33.67 24.37
N SER A 41 -1.52 -34.36 25.47
CA SER A 41 -0.60 -34.70 26.55
C SER A 41 -0.46 -36.22 26.60
N VAL A 42 0.31 -36.77 25.67
CA VAL A 42 0.83 -38.14 25.76
C VAL A 42 2.26 -38.15 26.34
N ALA A 43 2.93 -36.99 26.35
CA ALA A 43 4.32 -36.88 26.82
C ALA A 43 4.38 -36.57 28.32
N ASN A 44 4.79 -37.57 29.13
CA ASN A 44 4.92 -37.43 30.58
C ASN A 44 6.25 -36.75 31.01
N LEU A 45 7.28 -36.79 30.17
CA LEU A 45 8.51 -36.01 30.32
C LEU A 45 9.27 -35.99 28.99
N THR A 46 9.49 -34.82 28.41
CA THR A 46 10.47 -34.62 27.34
C THR A 46 11.50 -33.64 27.86
N THR A 47 12.73 -34.09 28.08
CA THR A 47 13.81 -33.19 28.53
C THR A 47 14.01 -32.08 27.48
N PRO A 48 14.40 -30.86 27.87
CA PRO A 48 14.65 -29.77 26.91
C PRO A 48 15.62 -30.17 25.80
N HIS A 49 16.58 -31.05 26.10
CA HIS A 49 17.51 -31.64 25.14
C HIS A 49 16.80 -32.53 24.09
N HIS A 50 15.92 -33.45 24.49
CA HIS A 50 15.16 -34.29 23.55
C HIS A 50 14.12 -33.49 22.78
N ALA A 51 13.51 -32.48 23.41
CA ALA A 51 12.59 -31.57 22.73
C ALA A 51 13.32 -30.75 21.66
N ALA A 52 14.51 -30.23 21.96
CA ALA A 52 15.34 -29.49 21.00
C ALA A 52 15.84 -30.38 19.85
N ALA A 53 16.21 -31.64 20.13
CA ALA A 53 16.64 -32.59 19.11
C ALA A 53 15.50 -32.99 18.14
N LEU A 54 14.28 -33.18 18.66
CA LEU A 54 13.09 -33.48 17.84
C LEU A 54 12.55 -32.24 17.09
N SER A 55 12.78 -31.03 17.62
CA SER A 55 12.27 -29.78 17.04
C SER A 55 13.16 -29.18 15.95
N ARG A 56 14.38 -29.70 15.75
CA ARG A 56 15.28 -29.26 14.68
C ARG A 56 15.09 -30.16 13.47
N LEU A 57 14.67 -29.57 12.35
CA LEU A 57 14.66 -30.26 11.07
C LEU A 57 16.11 -30.41 10.57
N PRO A 58 16.66 -31.63 10.45
CA PRO A 58 17.97 -31.82 9.87
C PRO A 58 17.93 -31.47 8.38
N THR A 59 18.93 -30.74 7.88
CA THR A 59 19.07 -30.53 6.43
C THR A 59 19.61 -31.79 5.78
N ALA A 60 18.92 -32.25 4.74
CA ALA A 60 19.40 -33.32 3.86
C ALA A 60 20.11 -32.75 2.61
N VAL A 61 20.15 -31.41 2.48
CA VAL A 61 20.78 -30.74 1.34
C VAL A 61 22.28 -30.63 1.59
N ASP A 62 23.07 -31.16 0.67
CA ASP A 62 24.52 -30.96 0.60
C ASP A 62 24.85 -29.72 -0.25
N PRO A 63 25.35 -28.62 0.35
CA PRO A 63 25.68 -27.40 -0.37
C PRO A 63 26.87 -27.53 -1.32
N LEU A 64 27.65 -28.60 -1.21
CA LEU A 64 28.83 -28.85 -2.06
C LEU A 64 28.52 -29.74 -3.26
N SER A 65 27.34 -30.35 -3.29
CA SER A 65 26.88 -31.17 -4.43
C SER A 65 26.76 -30.34 -5.71
N ASP A 66 27.01 -30.96 -6.85
CA ASP A 66 26.87 -30.29 -8.15
C ASP A 66 25.40 -29.88 -8.41
N ASP A 67 24.43 -30.71 -8.03
CA ASP A 67 23.00 -30.38 -8.10
C ASP A 67 22.67 -29.09 -7.33
N PHE A 68 23.22 -28.91 -6.12
CA PHE A 68 23.01 -27.68 -5.36
C PHE A 68 23.62 -26.47 -6.07
N ARG A 69 24.82 -26.61 -6.62
CA ARG A 69 25.54 -25.54 -7.32
C ARG A 69 24.79 -25.10 -8.58
N ASP A 70 24.26 -26.05 -9.35
CA ASP A 70 23.46 -25.78 -10.54
C ASP A 70 22.13 -25.10 -10.20
N ASN A 71 21.40 -25.61 -9.20
CA ASN A 71 20.18 -25.00 -8.71
C ASN A 71 20.42 -23.56 -8.20
N HIS A 72 21.50 -23.37 -7.45
CA HIS A 72 21.91 -22.06 -6.95
C HIS A 72 22.22 -21.09 -8.10
N ALA A 73 22.96 -21.54 -9.12
CA ALA A 73 23.28 -20.72 -10.29
C ALA A 73 22.02 -20.28 -11.06
N GLN A 74 21.09 -21.20 -11.31
CA GLN A 74 19.83 -20.90 -11.99
C GLN A 74 18.96 -19.92 -11.19
N MET A 75 18.80 -20.16 -9.88
CA MET A 75 18.03 -19.28 -9.01
C MET A 75 18.65 -17.88 -8.90
N THR A 76 19.98 -17.81 -8.85
CA THR A 76 20.73 -16.54 -8.84
C THR A 76 20.45 -15.74 -10.11
N ALA A 77 20.50 -16.38 -11.28
CA ALA A 77 20.22 -15.73 -12.55
C ALA A 77 18.78 -15.19 -12.63
N LEU A 78 17.79 -15.97 -12.19
CA LEU A 78 16.39 -15.54 -12.15
C LEU A 78 16.15 -14.37 -11.19
N THR A 79 16.75 -14.44 -10.00
CA THR A 79 16.63 -13.38 -8.98
C THR A 79 17.28 -12.09 -9.47
N ALA A 80 18.45 -12.17 -10.13
CA ALA A 80 19.11 -11.02 -10.73
C ALA A 80 18.24 -10.37 -11.83
N ARG A 81 17.58 -11.18 -12.67
CA ARG A 81 16.66 -10.69 -13.70
C ARG A 81 15.46 -9.96 -13.10
N ILE A 82 14.84 -10.53 -12.06
CA ILE A 82 13.70 -9.90 -11.37
C ILE A 82 14.14 -8.60 -10.68
N ALA A 83 15.32 -8.59 -10.05
CA ALA A 83 15.87 -7.40 -9.41
C ALA A 83 16.12 -6.28 -10.41
N ASP A 84 16.67 -6.59 -11.58
CA ASP A 84 16.91 -5.61 -12.64
C ASP A 84 15.60 -5.05 -13.22
N LEU A 85 14.63 -5.92 -13.54
CA LEU A 85 13.30 -5.48 -13.99
C LEU A 85 12.62 -4.57 -12.95
N THR A 86 12.69 -4.94 -11.68
CA THR A 86 12.13 -4.15 -10.59
C THR A 86 12.82 -2.78 -10.51
N ARG A 87 14.14 -2.72 -10.61
CA ARG A 87 14.91 -1.45 -10.61
C ARG A 87 14.52 -0.54 -11.78
N ARG A 88 14.31 -1.10 -12.97
CA ARG A 88 13.84 -0.35 -14.14
C ARG A 88 12.45 0.23 -13.90
N VAL A 89 11.50 -0.60 -13.46
CA VAL A 89 10.13 -0.18 -13.18
C VAL A 89 10.05 0.85 -12.05
N GLN A 90 10.93 0.77 -11.05
CA GLN A 90 11.00 1.73 -9.95
C GLN A 90 11.36 3.15 -10.41
N ARG A 91 11.95 3.35 -11.59
CA ARG A 91 12.23 4.69 -12.13
C ARG A 91 10.95 5.48 -12.46
N GLY A 92 9.81 4.81 -12.66
CA GLY A 92 8.56 5.45 -13.07
C GLY A 92 8.56 5.74 -14.58
N GLY A 93 8.05 6.92 -14.95
CA GLY A 93 7.98 7.36 -16.35
C GLY A 93 9.33 7.68 -16.99
N SER A 94 9.29 8.15 -18.24
CA SER A 94 10.49 8.55 -18.98
C SER A 94 11.25 9.68 -18.29
N ASP A 95 12.55 9.79 -18.54
CA ASP A 95 13.39 10.83 -17.91
C ASP A 95 12.87 12.24 -18.22
N HIS A 96 12.39 12.49 -19.45
CA HIS A 96 11.71 13.75 -19.79
C HIS A 96 10.46 14.03 -18.93
N ALA A 97 9.63 13.02 -18.66
CA ALA A 97 8.46 13.17 -17.80
C ALA A 97 8.85 13.44 -16.33
N ARG A 98 9.93 12.82 -15.86
CA ARG A 98 10.48 13.03 -14.51
C ARG A 98 11.07 14.43 -14.36
N GLU A 99 11.83 14.91 -15.35
CA GLU A 99 12.35 16.28 -15.40
C GLU A 99 11.22 17.30 -15.37
N LYS A 100 10.18 17.12 -16.19
CA LYS A 100 8.99 17.97 -16.18
C LYS A 100 8.25 17.95 -14.85
N HIS A 101 8.22 16.80 -14.16
CA HIS A 101 7.63 16.68 -12.82
C HIS A 101 8.45 17.46 -11.78
N LEU A 102 9.77 17.32 -11.79
CA LEU A 102 10.69 18.02 -10.90
C LEU A 102 10.69 19.54 -11.13
N ALA A 103 10.63 19.97 -12.40
CA ALA A 103 10.55 21.40 -12.78
C ALA A 103 9.30 22.11 -12.22
N ARG A 104 8.27 21.36 -11.81
CA ARG A 104 7.07 21.88 -11.14
C ARG A 104 7.22 21.97 -9.62
N ASN A 105 8.44 21.79 -9.09
CA ASN A 105 8.74 21.72 -7.65
C ASN A 105 7.93 20.62 -6.93
N LYS A 106 7.80 19.46 -7.57
CA LYS A 106 7.11 18.29 -6.99
C LYS A 106 8.11 17.20 -6.66
N MET A 107 7.98 16.64 -5.47
CA MET A 107 8.70 15.42 -5.06
C MET A 107 8.23 14.22 -5.90
N LEU A 108 9.12 13.31 -6.29
CA LEU A 108 8.74 12.11 -7.03
C LEU A 108 7.87 11.19 -6.17
N PRO A 109 6.97 10.39 -6.77
CA PRO A 109 6.04 9.53 -6.04
C PRO A 109 6.68 8.60 -5.01
N ARG A 110 7.79 7.94 -5.36
CA ARG A 110 8.51 7.05 -4.42
C ARG A 110 9.19 7.82 -3.30
N ASP A 111 9.75 8.98 -3.60
CA ASP A 111 10.34 9.87 -2.58
C ASP A 111 9.27 10.35 -1.59
N ARG A 112 8.03 10.58 -2.05
CA ARG A 112 6.89 10.92 -1.17
C ARG A 112 6.56 9.77 -0.23
N VAL A 113 6.58 8.52 -0.72
CA VAL A 113 6.38 7.33 0.13
C VAL A 113 7.50 7.23 1.16
N THR A 114 8.76 7.37 0.73
CA THR A 114 9.93 7.35 1.63
C THR A 114 9.88 8.45 2.69
N ALA A 115 9.44 9.65 2.33
CA ALA A 115 9.29 10.78 3.26
C ALA A 115 8.09 10.64 4.21
N LEU A 116 7.11 9.81 3.86
CA LEU A 116 5.91 9.57 4.66
C LEU A 116 6.13 8.48 5.72
N ILE A 117 6.89 7.43 5.38
CA ILE A 117 7.12 6.31 6.30
C ILE A 117 8.16 6.66 7.38
N ASP A 118 8.04 6.00 8.52
CA ASP A 118 8.91 6.21 9.66
C ASP A 118 10.36 5.82 9.34
N PRO A 119 11.36 6.63 9.74
CA PRO A 119 12.76 6.30 9.55
C PRO A 119 13.14 4.94 10.15
N GLY A 120 13.91 4.15 9.40
CA GLY A 120 14.33 2.81 9.82
C GLY A 120 13.28 1.71 9.65
N THR A 121 12.10 2.03 9.12
CA THR A 121 11.07 1.03 8.79
C THR A 121 11.13 0.62 7.32
N THR A 122 10.61 -0.56 7.01
CA THR A 122 10.57 -1.10 5.65
C THR A 122 9.23 -0.81 4.99
N PHE A 123 9.27 -0.55 3.68
CA PHE A 123 8.08 -0.51 2.84
C PHE A 123 7.91 -1.82 2.07
N LEU A 124 6.80 -2.53 2.33
CA LEU A 124 6.43 -3.72 1.57
C LEU A 124 5.65 -3.30 0.33
N GLU A 125 6.35 -3.16 -0.79
CA GLU A 125 5.71 -2.81 -2.07
C GLU A 125 4.88 -3.98 -2.63
N LEU A 126 3.67 -3.66 -3.08
CA LEU A 126 2.71 -4.60 -3.65
C LEU A 126 2.69 -4.48 -5.17
N SER A 127 2.80 -5.62 -5.85
CA SER A 127 2.72 -5.74 -7.31
C SER A 127 3.61 -4.72 -8.06
N PRO A 128 4.93 -4.67 -7.78
CA PRO A 128 5.83 -3.70 -8.41
C PRO A 128 5.88 -3.84 -9.93
N LEU A 129 5.72 -5.06 -10.47
CA LEU A 129 5.76 -5.35 -11.91
C LEU A 129 4.38 -5.25 -12.61
N ALA A 130 3.37 -4.65 -11.96
CA ALA A 130 2.07 -4.45 -12.59
C ALA A 130 2.22 -3.66 -13.91
N GLY A 131 1.51 -4.09 -14.96
CA GLY A 131 1.56 -3.46 -16.27
C GLY A 131 2.77 -3.83 -17.14
N TYR A 132 3.72 -4.63 -16.63
CA TYR A 132 4.87 -5.08 -17.40
C TYR A 132 4.43 -5.88 -18.64
N ASN A 133 4.81 -5.40 -19.83
CA ASN A 133 4.46 -5.95 -21.15
C ASN A 133 2.95 -6.21 -21.35
N LEU A 134 2.09 -5.45 -20.67
CA LEU A 134 0.63 -5.64 -20.75
C LEU A 134 -0.02 -4.85 -21.89
N TYR A 135 0.50 -3.65 -22.18
CA TYR A 135 -0.06 -2.77 -23.20
C TYR A 135 0.92 -2.66 -24.38
N PRO A 136 0.53 -3.04 -25.61
CA PRO A 136 1.42 -3.02 -26.78
C PRO A 136 1.99 -1.62 -27.08
N ASP A 137 1.16 -0.59 -26.89
CA ASP A 137 1.47 0.78 -27.35
C ASP A 137 1.94 1.70 -26.20
N ALA A 138 2.10 1.15 -25.00
CA ALA A 138 2.40 1.95 -23.82
C ALA A 138 3.13 1.16 -22.74
N GLU A 139 4.26 1.71 -22.29
CA GLU A 139 4.83 1.31 -21.02
C GLU A 139 4.06 1.99 -19.88
N VAL A 140 3.60 1.17 -18.92
CA VAL A 140 2.91 1.62 -17.71
C VAL A 140 3.61 1.00 -16.48
N PRO A 141 4.83 1.47 -16.13
CA PRO A 141 5.61 0.92 -15.02
C PRO A 141 4.81 0.93 -13.72
N ALA A 142 4.84 -0.20 -12.99
CA ALA A 142 4.09 -0.43 -11.75
C ALA A 142 2.57 -0.19 -11.87
N GLY A 143 2.01 -0.16 -13.08
CA GLY A 143 0.63 0.20 -13.34
C GLY A 143 0.33 1.68 -13.11
N GLY A 144 1.35 2.56 -13.09
CA GLY A 144 1.19 4.01 -12.86
C GLY A 144 0.80 4.36 -11.41
N ILE A 145 0.95 3.40 -10.49
CA ILE A 145 0.60 3.56 -9.08
C ILE A 145 1.51 2.71 -8.20
N ILE A 146 2.05 3.32 -7.15
CA ILE A 146 2.83 2.64 -6.12
C ILE A 146 1.88 2.30 -4.98
N THR A 147 1.82 1.03 -4.63
CA THR A 147 0.97 0.54 -3.52
C THR A 147 1.83 -0.28 -2.58
N GLY A 148 1.62 -0.17 -1.29
CA GLY A 148 2.36 -1.00 -0.34
C GLY A 148 1.95 -0.76 1.10
N ILE A 149 2.61 -1.48 2.01
CA ILE A 149 2.41 -1.33 3.45
C ILE A 149 3.67 -0.68 4.04
N GLY A 150 3.49 0.43 4.72
CA GLY A 150 4.54 1.14 5.46
C GLY A 150 4.11 1.43 6.89
N VAL A 151 5.05 1.85 7.73
CA VAL A 151 4.75 2.34 9.08
C VAL A 151 4.74 3.86 9.05
N VAL A 152 3.69 4.49 9.57
CA VAL A 152 3.54 5.95 9.67
C VAL A 152 3.11 6.28 11.09
N GLU A 153 3.94 7.02 11.82
CA GLU A 153 3.77 7.34 13.23
C GLU A 153 3.47 6.09 14.09
N GLY A 154 4.23 5.01 13.87
CA GLY A 154 4.09 3.72 14.55
C GLY A 154 2.94 2.83 14.07
N VAL A 155 2.12 3.29 13.11
CA VAL A 155 0.95 2.56 12.60
C VAL A 155 1.22 1.97 11.23
N ARG A 156 0.90 0.68 11.03
CA ARG A 156 0.97 0.05 9.70
C ARG A 156 -0.19 0.53 8.84
N CYS A 157 0.14 1.17 7.72
CA CYS A 157 -0.81 1.77 6.79
C CYS A 157 -0.62 1.19 5.40
N VAL A 158 -1.73 1.02 4.66
CA VAL A 158 -1.66 0.85 3.22
C VAL A 158 -1.50 2.23 2.59
N ILE A 159 -0.44 2.40 1.82
CA ILE A 159 -0.14 3.63 1.09
C ILE A 159 -0.39 3.38 -0.39
N VAL A 160 -1.12 4.29 -1.04
CA VAL A 160 -1.44 4.27 -2.47
C VAL A 160 -1.04 5.61 -3.07
N ALA A 161 -0.02 5.62 -3.91
CA ALA A 161 0.55 6.83 -4.49
C ALA A 161 0.53 6.78 -6.01
N ASN A 162 -0.17 7.73 -6.64
CA ASN A 162 -0.17 7.83 -8.10
C ASN A 162 1.20 8.29 -8.61
N ASP A 163 1.62 7.72 -9.74
CA ASP A 163 2.82 8.16 -10.44
C ASP A 163 2.45 9.05 -11.62
N SER A 164 2.45 10.36 -11.40
CA SER A 164 2.16 11.35 -12.44
C SER A 164 3.19 11.41 -13.57
N THR A 165 4.36 10.77 -13.41
CA THR A 165 5.36 10.65 -14.48
C THR A 165 4.99 9.55 -15.48
N VAL A 166 4.18 8.57 -15.07
CA VAL A 166 3.69 7.48 -15.92
C VAL A 166 2.37 7.90 -16.55
N LYS A 167 2.40 8.29 -17.83
CA LYS A 167 1.20 8.68 -18.61
C LYS A 167 0.32 9.71 -17.88
N GLY A 168 0.94 10.66 -17.17
CA GLY A 168 0.23 11.69 -16.41
C GLY A 168 -0.50 11.18 -15.15
N GLY A 169 -0.18 9.97 -14.68
CA GLY A 169 -0.86 9.33 -13.55
C GLY A 169 -2.28 8.86 -13.89
N THR A 170 -2.58 8.68 -15.17
CA THR A 170 -3.89 8.22 -15.62
C THR A 170 -4.15 6.76 -15.26
N TYR A 171 -5.40 6.44 -14.94
CA TYR A 171 -5.80 5.07 -14.61
C TYR A 171 -6.01 4.24 -15.86
N TYR A 172 -5.10 3.28 -16.06
CA TYR A 172 -5.29 2.15 -16.96
C TYR A 172 -6.10 1.05 -16.25
N PRO A 173 -6.65 0.06 -16.98
CA PRO A 173 -7.35 -1.07 -16.36
C PRO A 173 -6.54 -1.76 -15.25
N ILE A 174 -5.22 -1.92 -15.46
CA ILE A 174 -4.33 -2.50 -14.44
C ILE A 174 -4.16 -1.59 -13.21
N THR A 175 -4.20 -0.27 -13.38
CA THR A 175 -4.12 0.71 -12.29
C THR A 175 -5.32 0.56 -11.37
N VAL A 176 -6.53 0.44 -11.95
CA VAL A 176 -7.76 0.21 -11.18
C VAL A 176 -7.66 -1.09 -10.39
N LYS A 177 -7.30 -2.19 -11.06
CA LYS A 177 -7.16 -3.51 -10.43
C LYS A 177 -6.14 -3.49 -9.28
N LYS A 178 -5.00 -2.82 -9.48
CA LYS A 178 -3.95 -2.68 -8.45
C LYS A 178 -4.42 -1.84 -7.26
N HIS A 179 -5.11 -0.73 -7.51
CA HIS A 179 -5.70 0.09 -6.45
C HIS A 179 -6.73 -0.72 -5.64
N LEU A 180 -7.67 -1.39 -6.30
CA LEU A 180 -8.66 -2.23 -5.62
C LEU A 180 -8.02 -3.36 -4.82
N ARG A 181 -6.94 -3.96 -5.33
CA ARG A 181 -6.19 -4.97 -4.58
C ARG A 181 -5.56 -4.39 -3.31
N ALA A 182 -5.01 -3.18 -3.36
CA ALA A 182 -4.48 -2.50 -2.18
C ALA A 182 -5.58 -2.24 -1.13
N GLN A 183 -6.77 -1.79 -1.55
CA GLN A 183 -7.92 -1.63 -0.65
C GLN A 183 -8.44 -2.95 -0.08
N ALA A 184 -8.42 -4.03 -0.86
CA ALA A 184 -8.79 -5.36 -0.36
C ALA A 184 -7.85 -5.80 0.77
N ILE A 185 -6.53 -5.64 0.57
CA ILE A 185 -5.53 -5.91 1.60
C ILE A 185 -5.76 -5.03 2.83
N ALA A 186 -6.02 -3.73 2.63
CA ALA A 186 -6.30 -2.82 3.73
C ALA A 186 -7.52 -3.26 4.55
N LYS A 187 -8.62 -3.61 3.88
CA LYS A 187 -9.86 -4.08 4.51
C LYS A 187 -9.67 -5.39 5.26
N GLU A 188 -9.07 -6.39 4.62
CA GLU A 188 -8.84 -7.72 5.19
C GLU A 188 -7.96 -7.67 6.45
N ASN A 189 -7.02 -6.72 6.49
CA ASN A 189 -6.03 -6.59 7.57
C ASN A 189 -6.31 -5.41 8.51
N LYS A 190 -7.43 -4.70 8.33
CA LYS A 190 -7.83 -3.51 9.10
C LYS A 190 -6.74 -2.42 9.17
N LEU A 191 -6.11 -2.15 8.02
CA LEU A 191 -5.03 -1.16 7.91
C LEU A 191 -5.59 0.18 7.45
N PRO A 192 -5.27 1.31 8.12
CA PRO A 192 -5.57 2.64 7.61
C PRO A 192 -5.03 2.85 6.20
N CYS A 193 -5.74 3.62 5.39
CA CYS A 193 -5.39 3.91 4.00
C CYS A 193 -4.91 5.36 3.86
N ILE A 194 -3.76 5.55 3.22
CA ILE A 194 -3.22 6.87 2.87
C ILE A 194 -3.08 6.95 1.35
N TYR A 195 -3.84 7.86 0.74
CA TYR A 195 -3.87 8.10 -0.70
C TYR A 195 -3.05 9.34 -1.04
N LEU A 196 -1.91 9.18 -1.72
CA LEU A 196 -1.13 10.28 -2.29
C LEU A 196 -1.61 10.52 -3.72
N VAL A 197 -2.60 11.42 -3.84
CA VAL A 197 -3.38 11.63 -5.07
C VAL A 197 -2.69 12.63 -5.98
N ASP A 198 -2.39 12.18 -7.21
CA ASP A 198 -1.73 12.96 -8.25
C ASP A 198 -2.02 12.33 -9.63
N SER A 199 -3.25 12.46 -10.11
CA SER A 199 -3.76 11.72 -11.25
C SER A 199 -4.52 12.59 -12.24
N GLY A 200 -4.19 12.45 -13.53
CA GLY A 200 -4.90 13.10 -14.63
C GLY A 200 -6.30 12.53 -14.94
N GLY A 201 -6.78 11.52 -14.21
CA GLY A 201 -8.08 10.87 -14.44
C GLY A 201 -7.98 9.48 -15.06
N ALA A 202 -9.02 9.03 -15.76
CA ALA A 202 -9.04 7.74 -16.44
C ALA A 202 -8.29 7.79 -17.78
N ASN A 203 -7.70 6.66 -18.19
CA ASN A 203 -7.20 6.51 -19.54
C ASN A 203 -8.38 6.37 -20.51
N LEU A 204 -8.67 7.43 -21.28
CA LEU A 204 -9.84 7.51 -22.15
C LEU A 204 -9.88 6.42 -23.26
N PRO A 205 -8.77 6.06 -23.93
CA PRO A 205 -8.77 4.97 -24.89
C PRO A 205 -9.25 3.63 -24.30
N HIS A 206 -9.00 3.39 -23.01
CA HIS A 206 -9.42 2.18 -22.30
C HIS A 206 -10.62 2.41 -21.36
N GLN A 207 -11.41 3.47 -21.56
CA GLN A 207 -12.47 3.85 -20.61
C GLN A 207 -13.50 2.74 -20.32
N ALA A 208 -13.82 1.90 -21.32
CA ALA A 208 -14.79 0.81 -21.17
C ALA A 208 -14.33 -0.25 -20.17
N ASP A 209 -13.02 -0.41 -20.03
CA ASP A 209 -12.36 -1.34 -19.10
C ASP A 209 -11.92 -0.65 -17.80
N VAL A 210 -12.27 0.63 -17.64
CA VAL A 210 -11.89 1.46 -16.48
C VAL A 210 -13.11 1.96 -15.73
N PHE A 211 -14.26 2.20 -16.38
CA PHE A 211 -15.39 2.92 -15.77
C PHE A 211 -16.61 2.07 -15.38
N PRO A 212 -17.23 1.27 -16.28
CA PRO A 212 -18.64 0.87 -16.11
C PRO A 212 -18.91 -0.30 -15.17
N ASP A 213 -17.99 -1.27 -15.01
CA ASP A 213 -18.28 -2.54 -14.35
C ASP A 213 -18.13 -2.49 -12.81
N ARG A 214 -18.62 -3.51 -12.10
CA ARG A 214 -18.64 -3.62 -10.64
C ARG A 214 -17.28 -3.41 -10.00
N ASP A 215 -16.23 -3.95 -10.62
CA ASP A 215 -14.85 -3.91 -10.11
C ASP A 215 -13.99 -2.90 -10.90
N HIS A 216 -14.63 -1.87 -11.47
CA HIS A 216 -13.98 -0.74 -12.13
C HIS A 216 -13.82 0.47 -11.18
N PHE A 217 -13.46 1.64 -11.72
CA PHE A 217 -12.99 2.80 -10.97
C PHE A 217 -13.93 3.24 -9.83
N GLY A 218 -15.25 3.18 -10.04
CA GLY A 218 -16.24 3.52 -9.01
C GLY A 218 -16.17 2.64 -7.75
N ARG A 219 -15.62 1.43 -7.86
CA ARG A 219 -15.45 0.51 -6.72
C ARG A 219 -14.48 1.05 -5.67
N ILE A 220 -13.55 1.92 -6.06
CA ILE A 220 -12.61 2.58 -5.15
C ILE A 220 -13.38 3.36 -4.09
N PHE A 221 -14.38 4.14 -4.51
CA PHE A 221 -15.19 4.98 -3.64
C PHE A 221 -16.13 4.17 -2.76
N TYR A 222 -16.74 3.12 -3.32
CA TYR A 222 -17.52 2.15 -2.56
C TYR A 222 -16.70 1.55 -1.42
N ASN A 223 -15.46 1.11 -1.72
CA ASN A 223 -14.57 0.54 -0.73
C ASN A 223 -14.16 1.56 0.33
N GLN A 224 -13.84 2.82 -0.05
CA GLN A 224 -13.50 3.89 0.91
C GLN A 224 -14.64 4.10 1.91
N ALA A 225 -15.87 4.30 1.43
CA ALA A 225 -17.03 4.50 2.30
C ALA A 225 -17.27 3.29 3.22
N ARG A 226 -17.16 2.06 2.70
CA ARG A 226 -17.33 0.85 3.50
C ARG A 226 -16.24 0.69 4.54
N MET A 227 -14.98 0.97 4.22
CA MET A 227 -13.86 0.90 5.17
C MET A 227 -13.99 1.96 6.25
N SER A 228 -14.32 3.20 5.89
CA SER A 228 -14.61 4.28 6.85
C SER A 228 -15.74 3.87 7.82
N SER A 229 -16.85 3.31 7.33
CA SER A 229 -17.95 2.81 8.18
C SER A 229 -17.55 1.66 9.13
N GLN A 230 -16.46 0.94 8.83
CA GLN A 230 -15.89 -0.10 9.68
C GLN A 230 -14.84 0.43 10.67
N GLY A 231 -14.61 1.75 10.70
CA GLY A 231 -13.60 2.39 11.52
C GLY A 231 -12.17 2.22 11.00
N ILE A 232 -11.99 1.94 9.70
CA ILE A 232 -10.67 1.89 9.05
C ILE A 232 -10.42 3.27 8.40
N PRO A 233 -9.52 4.11 8.97
CA PRO A 233 -9.34 5.49 8.52
C PRO A 233 -8.92 5.61 7.05
N GLN A 234 -9.52 6.58 6.36
CA GLN A 234 -9.24 6.94 4.97
C GLN A 234 -8.66 8.36 4.93
N ILE A 235 -7.40 8.51 4.51
CA ILE A 235 -6.71 9.81 4.47
C ILE A 235 -6.27 10.08 3.03
N ALA A 236 -6.59 11.27 2.50
CA ALA A 236 -6.12 11.71 1.20
C ALA A 236 -5.15 12.89 1.32
N VAL A 237 -4.09 12.87 0.51
CA VAL A 237 -3.15 13.96 0.32
C VAL A 237 -3.13 14.29 -1.17
N VAL A 238 -3.73 15.41 -1.54
CA VAL A 238 -3.85 15.88 -2.92
C VAL A 238 -2.63 16.73 -3.27
N MET A 239 -1.76 16.17 -4.11
CA MET A 239 -0.43 16.72 -4.44
C MET A 239 -0.31 17.12 -5.92
N GLY A 240 -1.44 17.19 -6.61
CA GLY A 240 -1.53 17.47 -8.04
C GLY A 240 -2.97 17.53 -8.53
N PRO A 241 -3.20 17.35 -9.84
CA PRO A 241 -4.56 17.28 -10.37
C PRO A 241 -5.31 16.07 -9.80
N CYS A 242 -6.60 16.28 -9.58
CA CYS A 242 -7.56 15.31 -9.08
C CYS A 242 -8.92 15.59 -9.75
N THR A 243 -9.07 15.12 -10.98
CA THR A 243 -10.17 15.49 -11.89
C THR A 243 -11.24 14.41 -11.98
N ALA A 244 -12.49 14.83 -12.16
CA ALA A 244 -13.65 13.97 -12.45
C ALA A 244 -13.82 12.85 -11.43
N GLY A 245 -13.81 11.59 -11.86
CA GLY A 245 -13.93 10.46 -10.93
C GLY A 245 -12.88 10.52 -9.82
N GLY A 246 -11.65 10.95 -10.12
CA GLY A 246 -10.57 11.03 -9.13
C GLY A 246 -10.90 11.93 -7.94
N ALA A 247 -11.73 12.97 -8.14
CA ALA A 247 -12.15 13.92 -7.12
C ALA A 247 -12.88 13.28 -5.94
N TYR A 248 -13.49 12.10 -6.13
CA TYR A 248 -14.16 11.38 -5.06
C TYR A 248 -13.18 10.74 -4.06
N VAL A 249 -11.91 10.49 -4.43
CA VAL A 249 -10.91 9.96 -3.48
C VAL A 249 -10.74 10.90 -2.27
N PRO A 250 -10.40 12.20 -2.44
CA PRO A 250 -10.35 13.12 -1.32
C PRO A 250 -11.74 13.49 -0.76
N ALA A 251 -12.78 13.60 -1.61
CA ALA A 251 -14.10 13.97 -1.11
C ALA A 251 -14.75 12.90 -0.20
N MET A 252 -14.35 11.63 -0.35
CA MET A 252 -14.84 10.49 0.46
C MET A 252 -13.81 9.97 1.46
N SER A 253 -12.69 10.67 1.66
CA SER A 253 -11.75 10.38 2.74
C SER A 253 -12.22 11.04 4.04
N ASP A 254 -11.91 10.44 5.19
CA ASP A 254 -12.22 10.98 6.51
C ASP A 254 -11.47 12.29 6.75
N GLU A 255 -10.22 12.36 6.26
CA GLU A 255 -9.40 13.57 6.26
C GLU A 255 -8.73 13.81 4.91
N SER A 256 -8.71 15.07 4.49
CA SER A 256 -8.14 15.49 3.20
C SER A 256 -7.18 16.67 3.37
N ILE A 257 -5.96 16.49 2.88
CA ILE A 257 -4.89 17.48 2.87
C ILE A 257 -4.65 17.90 1.43
N ILE A 258 -4.65 19.21 1.16
CA ILE A 258 -4.45 19.75 -0.20
C ILE A 258 -3.19 20.61 -0.20
N VAL A 259 -2.24 20.31 -1.09
CA VAL A 259 -1.01 21.11 -1.21
C VAL A 259 -1.34 22.44 -1.91
N ALA A 260 -1.18 23.55 -1.20
CA ALA A 260 -1.46 24.88 -1.74
C ALA A 260 -0.67 25.16 -3.03
N GLY A 261 -1.36 25.68 -4.06
CA GLY A 261 -0.76 26.01 -5.36
C GLY A 261 -0.41 24.82 -6.25
N GLN A 262 -0.66 23.58 -5.82
CA GLN A 262 -0.39 22.36 -6.62
C GLN A 262 -1.55 21.37 -6.64
N GLY A 263 -2.25 21.19 -5.51
CA GLY A 263 -3.39 20.30 -5.39
C GLY A 263 -4.66 20.95 -5.91
N HIS A 264 -5.33 20.30 -6.86
CA HIS A 264 -6.57 20.80 -7.45
C HIS A 264 -7.60 19.67 -7.51
N ILE A 265 -8.80 19.92 -7.00
CA ILE A 265 -9.92 18.97 -7.00
C ILE A 265 -11.07 19.60 -7.77
N PHE A 266 -11.56 18.94 -8.82
CA PHE A 266 -12.71 19.41 -9.59
C PHE A 266 -13.42 18.26 -10.32
N LEU A 267 -14.74 18.31 -10.42
CA LEU A 267 -15.53 17.31 -11.16
C LEU A 267 -15.37 17.49 -12.68
N ALA A 268 -15.24 18.73 -13.15
CA ALA A 268 -14.93 19.08 -14.53
C ALA A 268 -13.78 20.09 -14.52
N GLY A 269 -12.73 19.82 -15.29
CA GLY A 269 -11.61 20.75 -15.43
C GLY A 269 -11.92 21.85 -16.46
N PRO A 270 -11.13 22.94 -16.52
CA PRO A 270 -11.35 24.02 -17.49
C PRO A 270 -11.51 23.61 -18.97
N PRO A 271 -10.90 22.51 -19.46
CA PRO A 271 -11.13 22.03 -20.83
C PRO A 271 -12.47 21.31 -21.10
N LEU A 272 -13.27 20.99 -20.06
CA LEU A 272 -14.60 20.39 -20.16
C LEU A 272 -15.67 21.47 -20.00
#